data_AF-A0AA88HRD9-F1
#
_entry.id   AF-A0AA88HRD9-F1
#
_cell.length_a   1.000
_cell.length_b   1.000
_cell.length_c   1.000
_cell.angle_alpha   90.00
_cell.angle_beta   90.00
_cell.angle_gamma   90.00
#
_symmetry.space_group_name_H-M   'P 1'
#
loop_
_entity.id
_entity.type
_entity.pdbx_description
1 polymer ?
#
loop_
_entity_poly.entity_id
_entity_poly.type
_entity_poly.pdbx_seq_one_letter_code
_entity_poly.pdbx_strand_id
1 'polypeptide(L)'
;MTSDAVVSRNEDNIRSQNSRVYAYVRFYNKTQRKVDVIWINYEGIGVKYKTLEPNEYFDATTFVTHPWIFRDSATREKLVAIAPAITCQEVFFAKPWWEHRGQSDPENRGRIERVPVFIRYPLLTLRKASLLAVRRSLANPKDACRLDLPKILQKDIAEWSDDVR
;
A
#
# COMPACT_ATOMS: atom_id res chain seq x y z
N MET A 1 29.53 4.94 -22.17
CA MET A 1 29.17 6.17 -21.42
C MET A 1 27.73 6.52 -21.75
N THR A 2 26.77 6.01 -20.99
CA THR A 2 25.46 6.63 -20.81
C THR A 2 25.04 6.29 -19.40
N SER A 3 24.92 7.37 -18.62
CA SER A 3 24.75 7.42 -17.17
C SER A 3 23.42 6.83 -16.73
N ASP A 4 23.48 5.98 -15.71
CA ASP A 4 22.37 5.68 -14.82
C ASP A 4 21.82 6.97 -14.21
N ALA A 5 20.51 7.11 -14.24
CA ALA A 5 19.78 8.02 -13.37
C ALA A 5 18.74 7.19 -12.62
N VAL A 6 19.20 6.48 -11.59
CA VAL A 6 18.32 6.00 -10.52
C VAL A 6 17.76 7.25 -9.86
N VAL A 7 16.52 7.60 -10.21
CA VAL A 7 15.78 8.69 -9.55
C VAL A 7 15.55 8.26 -8.10
N SER A 8 16.48 8.65 -7.24
CA SER A 8 16.32 8.71 -5.79
C SER A 8 15.14 9.63 -5.50
N ARG A 9 13.93 9.07 -5.34
CA ARG A 9 12.77 9.81 -4.86
C ARG A 9 12.88 9.89 -3.34
N ASN A 10 13.12 11.08 -2.81
CA ASN A 10 13.06 11.37 -1.37
C ASN A 10 11.77 10.77 -0.79
N GLU A 11 11.90 9.87 0.18
CA GLU A 11 10.77 9.23 0.88
C GLU A 11 9.97 10.22 1.73
N ASP A 12 10.46 11.46 1.91
CA ASP A 12 9.90 12.47 2.80
C ASP A 12 8.76 13.33 2.22
N ASN A 13 8.31 13.10 0.97
CA ASN A 13 7.22 13.91 0.40
C ASN A 13 6.38 13.16 -0.65
N ILE A 14 5.74 12.06 -0.25
CA ILE A 14 4.78 11.34 -1.09
C ILE A 14 3.52 12.19 -1.25
N ARG A 15 3.24 12.65 -2.48
CA ARG A 15 2.02 13.39 -2.83
C ARG A 15 1.68 13.24 -4.31
N SER A 16 0.41 13.47 -4.64
CA SER A 16 -0.01 13.49 -6.05
C SER A 16 0.62 14.64 -6.83
N GLN A 17 0.92 14.37 -8.10
CA GLN A 17 1.29 15.38 -9.09
C GLN A 17 0.24 15.48 -10.17
N ASN A 18 0.05 16.65 -10.77
CA ASN A 18 -0.88 16.80 -11.89
C ASN A 18 -0.36 16.00 -13.09
N SER A 19 -1.22 15.20 -13.71
CA SER A 19 -0.90 14.38 -14.87
C SER A 19 -2.11 14.28 -15.78
N ARG A 20 -1.86 14.19 -17.09
CA ARG A 20 -2.89 13.90 -18.10
C ARG A 20 -2.96 12.43 -18.47
N VAL A 21 -2.14 11.60 -17.82
CA VAL A 21 -2.01 10.18 -18.11
C VAL A 21 -2.91 9.40 -17.16
N TYR A 22 -4.07 8.98 -17.68
CA TYR A 22 -5.00 8.13 -16.97
C TYR A 22 -4.44 6.74 -16.71
N ALA A 23 -4.95 6.12 -15.65
CA ALA A 23 -4.74 4.73 -15.34
C ALA A 23 -6.04 4.14 -14.79
N TYR A 24 -6.32 2.90 -15.17
CA TYR A 24 -7.54 2.20 -14.78
C TYR A 24 -7.15 0.97 -13.97
N VAL A 25 -7.49 0.99 -12.69
CA VAL A 25 -7.12 -0.08 -11.77
C VAL A 25 -8.34 -0.61 -11.06
N ARG A 26 -8.24 -1.85 -10.60
CA ARG A 26 -9.21 -2.53 -9.75
C ARG A 26 -8.51 -3.03 -8.50
N PHE A 27 -8.78 -2.38 -7.38
CA PHE A 27 -8.25 -2.78 -6.08
C PHE A 27 -9.10 -3.91 -5.51
N TYR A 28 -8.49 -5.04 -5.21
CA TYR A 28 -9.11 -6.19 -4.58
C TYR A 28 -8.63 -6.34 -3.15
N ASN A 29 -9.56 -6.39 -2.20
CA ASN A 29 -9.23 -6.82 -0.85
C ASN A 29 -9.05 -8.34 -0.82
N LYS A 30 -7.81 -8.82 -0.75
CA LYS A 30 -7.49 -10.25 -0.59
C LYS A 30 -7.08 -10.59 0.85
N THR A 31 -7.48 -9.75 1.80
CA THR A 31 -7.36 -10.01 3.24
C THR A 31 -8.70 -10.51 3.81
N GLN A 32 -8.66 -11.01 5.04
CA GLN A 32 -9.87 -11.40 5.80
C GLN A 32 -10.42 -10.26 6.68
N ARG A 33 -9.89 -9.04 6.54
CA ARG A 33 -10.30 -7.87 7.33
C ARG A 33 -10.72 -6.73 6.41
N LYS A 34 -11.35 -5.71 6.97
CA LYS A 34 -11.75 -4.50 6.23
C LYS A 34 -10.51 -3.67 5.89
N VAL A 35 -10.47 -3.14 4.67
CA VAL A 35 -9.32 -2.39 4.17
C VAL A 35 -9.72 -0.99 3.72
N ASP A 36 -9.07 0.03 4.25
CA ASP A 36 -9.21 1.40 3.77
C ASP A 36 -8.30 1.62 2.55
N VAL A 37 -8.92 2.03 1.44
CA VAL A 37 -8.26 2.46 0.21
C VAL A 37 -8.14 3.98 0.24
N ILE A 38 -6.90 4.47 0.26
CA ILE A 38 -6.59 5.87 0.53
C ILE A 38 -5.74 6.43 -0.60
N TRP A 39 -6.19 7.54 -1.18
CA TRP A 39 -5.42 8.33 -2.14
C TRP A 39 -4.64 9.41 -1.40
N ILE A 40 -3.37 9.60 -1.73
CA ILE A 40 -2.61 10.74 -1.21
C ILE A 40 -2.81 11.92 -2.15
N ASN A 41 -3.49 12.97 -1.67
CA ASN A 41 -3.85 14.12 -2.48
C ASN A 41 -2.62 14.98 -2.86
N TYR A 42 -2.85 16.11 -3.54
CA TYR A 42 -1.77 17.02 -3.99
C TYR A 42 -1.02 17.72 -2.85
N GLU A 43 -1.59 17.76 -1.65
CA GLU A 43 -0.99 18.33 -0.45
C GLU A 43 -0.23 17.29 0.38
N GLY A 44 -0.26 16.01 -0.02
CA GLY A 44 0.30 14.91 0.77
C GLY A 44 -0.67 14.32 1.81
N ILE A 45 -1.93 14.77 1.83
CA ILE A 45 -2.95 14.33 2.79
C ILE A 45 -3.64 13.06 2.27
N GLY A 46 -3.75 12.06 3.13
CA GLY A 46 -4.49 10.83 2.83
C GLY A 46 -6.01 11.04 2.82
N VAL A 47 -6.62 10.96 1.64
CA VAL A 47 -8.06 11.00 1.42
C VAL A 47 -8.60 9.58 1.28
N LYS A 48 -9.41 9.13 2.23
CA LYS A 48 -10.05 7.80 2.17
C LYS A 48 -11.15 7.80 1.10
N TYR A 49 -11.01 6.93 0.11
CA TYR A 49 -12.00 6.76 -0.95
C TYR A 49 -13.05 5.71 -0.59
N LYS A 50 -12.62 4.56 -0.07
CA LYS A 50 -13.51 3.46 0.25
C LYS A 50 -12.92 2.55 1.32
N THR A 51 -13.78 1.96 2.13
CA THR A 51 -13.46 0.80 2.96
C THR A 51 -14.00 -0.45 2.26
N LEU A 52 -13.13 -1.41 1.96
CA LEU A 52 -13.45 -2.67 1.30
C LEU A 52 -13.66 -3.79 2.31
N GLU A 53 -14.77 -4.50 2.18
CA GLU A 53 -15.00 -5.77 2.88
C GLU A 53 -14.07 -6.89 2.33
N PRO A 54 -13.86 -7.99 3.07
CA PRO A 54 -13.11 -9.14 2.56
C PRO A 54 -13.63 -9.62 1.20
N ASN A 55 -12.71 -9.84 0.25
CA ASN A 55 -13.00 -10.20 -1.14
C ASN A 55 -13.75 -9.15 -1.99
N GLU A 56 -14.07 -7.98 -1.43
CA GLU A 56 -14.64 -6.89 -2.19
C GLU A 56 -13.59 -6.22 -3.09
N TYR A 57 -14.05 -5.52 -4.12
CA TYR A 57 -13.20 -4.71 -4.99
C TYR A 57 -13.72 -3.29 -5.19
N PHE A 58 -12.82 -2.42 -5.66
CA PHE A 58 -13.12 -1.05 -6.06
C PHE A 58 -12.40 -0.69 -7.35
N ASP A 59 -13.16 -0.18 -8.30
CA ASP A 59 -12.67 0.33 -9.57
C ASP A 59 -12.30 1.80 -9.45
N ALA A 60 -11.01 2.09 -9.59
CA ALA A 60 -10.49 3.45 -9.56
C ALA A 60 -10.04 3.88 -10.97
N THR A 61 -10.57 5.00 -11.43
CA THR A 61 -10.00 5.75 -12.55
C THR A 61 -9.12 6.83 -11.95
N THR A 62 -7.80 6.69 -12.10
CA THR A 62 -6.77 7.50 -11.42
C THR A 62 -5.75 8.02 -12.44
N PHE A 63 -4.71 8.71 -11.97
CA PHE A 63 -3.56 9.08 -12.79
C PHE A 63 -2.28 8.35 -12.32
N VAL A 64 -1.32 8.20 -13.22
CA VAL A 64 -0.05 7.49 -12.95
C VAL A 64 0.82 8.14 -11.86
N THR A 65 0.56 9.42 -11.57
CA THR A 65 1.24 10.22 -10.54
C THR A 65 0.55 10.17 -9.18
N HIS A 66 -0.61 9.52 -9.08
CA HIS A 66 -1.39 9.48 -7.84
C HIS A 66 -0.92 8.32 -6.95
N PRO A 67 -0.42 8.59 -5.73
CA PRO A 67 -0.06 7.55 -4.79
C PRO A 67 -1.32 6.99 -4.12
N TRP A 68 -1.39 5.66 -4.03
CA TRP A 68 -2.40 4.96 -3.27
C TRP A 68 -1.75 4.15 -2.15
N ILE A 69 -2.30 4.26 -0.94
CA ILE A 69 -1.90 3.45 0.20
C ILE A 69 -3.10 2.66 0.72
N PHE A 70 -2.79 1.58 1.42
CA PHE A 70 -3.79 0.67 1.96
C PHE A 70 -3.52 0.44 3.44
N ARG A 71 -4.60 0.47 4.22
CA ARG A 71 -4.54 0.29 5.68
C ARG A 71 -5.60 -0.68 6.14
N ASP A 72 -5.28 -1.50 7.14
CA ASP A 72 -6.33 -2.22 7.87
C ASP A 72 -7.25 -1.19 8.55
N SER A 73 -8.55 -1.32 8.36
CA SER A 73 -9.52 -0.32 8.82
C SER A 73 -9.62 -0.25 10.35
N ALA A 74 -9.34 -1.36 11.05
CA ALA A 74 -9.42 -1.44 12.51
C ALA A 74 -8.07 -1.12 13.17
N THR A 75 -6.96 -1.68 12.68
CA THR A 75 -5.64 -1.52 13.32
C THR A 75 -4.81 -0.39 12.72
N ARG A 76 -5.21 0.16 11.56
CA ARG A 76 -4.46 1.16 10.79
C ARG A 76 -3.10 0.67 10.31
N GLU A 77 -2.87 -0.64 10.34
CA GLU A 77 -1.62 -1.26 9.91
C GLU A 77 -1.41 -1.13 8.41
N LYS A 78 -0.15 -1.05 8.00
CA LYS A 78 0.24 -0.92 6.60
C LYS A 78 -0.01 -2.22 5.85
N LEU A 79 -0.71 -2.11 4.72
CA LEU A 79 -0.92 -3.18 3.75
C LEU A 79 -0.17 -2.85 2.46
N VAL A 80 0.03 -3.88 1.65
CA VAL A 80 0.80 -3.81 0.41
C VAL A 80 -0.09 -4.11 -0.80
N ALA A 81 0.21 -3.45 -1.90
CA ALA A 81 -0.33 -3.73 -3.21
C ALA A 81 0.57 -4.70 -3.98
N ILE A 82 -0.06 -5.66 -4.66
CA ILE A 82 0.60 -6.59 -5.58
C ILE A 82 -0.17 -6.54 -6.90
N ALA A 83 0.52 -6.27 -8.00
CA ALA A 83 -0.04 -6.19 -9.33
C ALA A 83 0.85 -6.95 -10.34
N PRO A 84 0.34 -7.32 -11.53
CA PRO A 84 1.14 -7.99 -12.56
C PRO A 84 2.42 -7.20 -12.87
N ALA A 85 3.56 -7.89 -12.91
CA ALA A 85 4.89 -7.30 -13.15
C ALA A 85 5.36 -6.23 -12.13
N ILE A 86 4.68 -6.09 -10.99
CA ILE A 86 5.06 -5.17 -9.91
C ILE A 86 5.34 -5.97 -8.64
N THR A 87 6.47 -5.67 -8.00
CA THR A 87 6.82 -6.21 -6.68
C THR A 87 5.89 -5.68 -5.60
N CYS A 88 5.86 -6.34 -4.45
CA CYS A 88 5.12 -5.88 -3.26
C CYS A 88 5.44 -4.40 -2.93
N GLN A 89 4.43 -3.51 -2.98
CA GLN A 89 4.59 -2.07 -2.75
C GLN A 89 3.69 -1.56 -1.62
N GLU A 90 4.25 -0.82 -0.67
CA GLU A 90 3.46 -0.11 0.36
C GLU A 90 2.71 1.11 -0.19
N VAL A 91 3.31 1.76 -1.21
CA VAL A 91 2.73 2.89 -1.94
C VAL A 91 2.60 2.49 -3.40
N PHE A 92 1.36 2.38 -3.87
CA PHE A 92 1.06 1.96 -5.23
C PHE A 92 0.97 3.16 -6.16
N PHE A 93 1.69 3.07 -7.28
CA PHE A 93 1.55 3.98 -8.41
C PHE A 93 1.05 3.20 -9.62
N ALA A 94 -0.04 3.66 -10.22
CA ALA A 94 -0.63 2.99 -11.36
C ALA A 94 0.22 3.14 -12.62
N LYS A 95 0.18 2.15 -13.50
CA LYS A 95 0.80 2.20 -14.82
C LYS A 95 -0.15 2.85 -15.85
N PRO A 96 0.38 3.50 -16.90
CA PRO A 96 -0.44 4.06 -17.97
C PRO A 96 -1.37 3.02 -18.59
N TRP A 97 -2.59 3.46 -18.92
CA TRP A 97 -3.62 2.59 -19.47
C TRP A 97 -3.24 1.88 -20.78
N TRP A 98 -2.28 2.40 -21.55
CA TRP A 98 -1.85 1.81 -22.82
C TRP A 98 -0.85 0.66 -22.67
N GLU A 99 -0.19 0.49 -21.53
CA GLU A 99 0.75 -0.63 -21.32
C GLU A 99 0.06 -2.00 -21.41
N HIS A 100 -1.27 -2.02 -21.19
CA HIS A 100 -2.08 -3.24 -21.22
C HIS A 100 -2.87 -3.42 -22.52
N ARG A 101 -2.86 -2.42 -23.43
CA ARG A 101 -3.71 -2.38 -24.63
C ARG A 101 -3.38 -3.44 -25.68
N GLY A 102 -2.22 -4.09 -25.59
CA GLY A 102 -1.80 -5.17 -26.50
C GLY A 102 -2.27 -6.57 -26.08
N GLN A 103 -2.88 -6.71 -24.91
CA GLN A 103 -3.36 -8.00 -24.37
C GLN A 103 -4.87 -8.19 -24.54
N SER A 104 -5.55 -7.20 -25.11
CA SER A 104 -7.01 -7.20 -25.24
C SER A 104 -7.50 -8.20 -26.28
N ASP A 105 -8.43 -9.05 -25.84
CA ASP A 105 -9.27 -9.93 -26.64
C ASP A 105 -9.97 -9.15 -27.79
N PRO A 106 -9.90 -9.63 -29.05
CA PRO A 106 -10.61 -9.05 -30.19
C PRO A 106 -12.11 -8.78 -29.95
N GLU A 107 -12.77 -9.54 -29.08
CA GLU A 107 -14.18 -9.39 -28.75
C GLU A 107 -14.48 -8.21 -27.80
N ASN A 108 -13.47 -7.70 -27.08
CA ASN A 108 -13.65 -6.72 -26.01
C ASN A 108 -13.25 -5.28 -26.40
N ARG A 109 -13.26 -4.95 -27.70
CA ARG A 109 -12.77 -3.68 -28.29
C ARG A 109 -13.36 -2.37 -27.72
N GLY A 110 -14.35 -2.42 -26.83
CA GLY A 110 -14.94 -1.25 -26.16
C GLY A 110 -14.79 -1.21 -24.64
N ARG A 111 -14.23 -2.24 -23.99
CA ARG A 111 -14.17 -2.32 -22.52
C ARG A 111 -12.83 -1.79 -22.02
N ILE A 112 -12.86 -0.83 -21.10
CA ILE A 112 -11.66 -0.37 -20.41
C ILE A 112 -11.15 -1.52 -19.53
N GLU A 113 -10.01 -2.10 -19.92
CA GLU A 113 -9.33 -3.11 -19.11
C GLU A 113 -8.71 -2.45 -17.88
N ARG A 114 -9.04 -3.00 -16.70
CA ARG A 114 -8.56 -2.50 -15.41
C ARG A 114 -7.50 -3.42 -14.86
N VAL A 115 -6.34 -2.86 -14.53
CA VAL A 115 -5.24 -3.62 -13.93
C VAL A 115 -5.68 -4.13 -12.56
N PRO A 116 -5.68 -5.45 -12.31
CA PRO A 116 -6.00 -5.99 -11.01
C PRO A 116 -4.86 -5.70 -10.03
N VAL A 117 -5.20 -5.15 -8.87
CA VAL A 117 -4.27 -4.86 -7.78
C VAL A 117 -4.77 -5.57 -6.53
N PHE A 118 -4.00 -6.54 -6.05
CA PHE A 118 -4.36 -7.33 -4.88
C PHE A 118 -3.75 -6.72 -3.62
N ILE A 119 -4.62 -6.31 -2.69
CA ILE A 119 -4.21 -5.79 -1.40
C ILE A 119 -4.04 -6.96 -0.44
N ARG A 120 -2.85 -7.05 0.17
CA ARG A 120 -2.47 -8.13 1.08
C ARG A 120 -1.71 -7.60 2.29
N TYR A 121 -1.55 -8.45 3.30
CA TYR A 121 -0.58 -8.23 4.35
C TYR A 121 0.85 -8.35 3.80
N PRO A 122 1.78 -7.50 4.24
CA PRO A 122 3.18 -7.65 3.87
C PRO A 122 3.72 -8.98 4.39
N LEU A 123 4.61 -9.61 3.61
CA LEU A 123 5.37 -10.75 4.09
C LEU A 123 6.47 -10.21 5.01
N LEU A 124 6.24 -10.31 6.31
CA LEU A 124 7.18 -9.86 7.32
C LEU A 124 8.19 -10.95 7.64
N THR A 125 9.40 -10.55 8.01
CA THR A 125 10.35 -11.49 8.64
C THR A 125 9.73 -12.02 9.94
N LEU A 126 10.09 -13.24 10.33
CA LEU A 126 9.61 -13.83 11.59
C LEU A 126 9.87 -12.90 12.77
N ARG A 127 11.04 -12.26 12.82
CA ARG A 127 11.36 -11.25 13.85
C ARG A 127 10.34 -10.11 13.88
N LYS A 128 10.04 -9.48 12.75
CA LYS A 128 9.04 -8.39 12.67
C LYS A 128 7.64 -8.87 13.03
N ALA A 129 7.24 -10.04 12.54
CA ALA A 129 5.94 -10.64 12.86
C ALA A 129 5.79 -10.94 14.36
N SER A 130 6.82 -11.51 15.00
CA SER A 130 6.84 -11.77 16.44
C SER A 130 6.80 -10.48 17.25
N LEU A 131 7.57 -9.46 16.86
CA LEU A 131 7.54 -8.14 17.51
C LEU A 131 6.14 -7.52 17.44
N LEU A 132 5.49 -7.56 16.27
CA LEU A 132 4.11 -7.08 16.11
C LEU A 132 3.12 -7.89 16.94
N ALA A 133 3.25 -9.21 16.99
CA ALA A 133 2.38 -10.07 17.79
C ALA A 133 2.47 -9.70 19.28
N VAL A 134 3.67 -9.48 19.81
CA VAL A 134 3.88 -9.00 21.18
C VAL A 134 3.36 -7.58 21.36
N ARG A 135 3.63 -6.68 20.40
CA ARG A 135 3.15 -5.29 20.46
C ARG A 135 1.62 -5.19 20.52
N ARG A 136 0.91 -6.08 19.83
CA ARG A 136 -0.56 -6.16 19.80
C ARG A 136 -1.16 -6.73 21.09
N SER A 137 -0.41 -7.50 21.87
CA SER A 137 -0.88 -8.02 23.16
C SER A 137 -0.69 -7.02 24.32
N LEU A 138 0.08 -5.95 24.11
CA LEU A 138 0.27 -4.88 25.08
C LEU A 138 -0.81 -3.81 24.93
N ALA A 139 -1.40 -3.38 26.06
CA ALA A 139 -2.34 -2.27 26.08
C ALA A 139 -1.65 -0.93 25.76
N ASN A 140 -0.43 -0.74 26.27
CA ASN A 140 0.40 0.42 25.97
C ASN A 140 1.76 -0.02 25.40
N PRO A 141 2.24 0.54 24.26
CA PRO A 141 3.60 0.30 23.75
C PRO A 141 4.69 0.40 24.82
N LYS A 142 4.55 1.36 25.75
CA LYS A 142 5.55 1.61 26.79
C LYS A 142 5.67 0.47 27.81
N ASP A 143 4.65 -0.38 27.92
CA ASP A 143 4.68 -1.54 28.82
C ASP A 143 5.69 -2.62 28.34
N ALA A 144 6.23 -2.49 27.13
CA ALA A 144 7.28 -3.35 26.63
C ALA A 144 8.51 -3.40 27.55
N CYS A 145 8.78 -2.34 28.32
CA CYS A 145 9.89 -2.31 29.29
C CYS A 145 9.72 -3.30 30.45
N ARG A 146 8.51 -3.82 30.67
CA ARG A 146 8.19 -4.77 31.75
C ARG A 146 8.34 -6.23 31.32
N LEU A 147 8.57 -6.48 30.03
CA LEU A 147 8.75 -7.83 29.50
C LEU A 147 10.13 -8.38 29.88
N ASP A 148 10.21 -9.66 30.21
CA ASP A 148 11.48 -10.36 30.45
C ASP A 148 12.20 -10.67 29.12
N LEU A 149 12.61 -9.61 28.42
CA LEU A 149 13.25 -9.62 27.12
C LEU A 149 14.48 -8.71 27.14
N PRO A 150 15.48 -8.97 26.27
CA PRO A 150 16.60 -8.05 26.08
C PRO A 150 16.13 -6.62 25.77
N LYS A 151 16.82 -5.62 26.34
CA LYS A 151 16.49 -4.18 26.19
C LYS A 151 16.32 -3.73 24.74
N ILE A 152 17.08 -4.32 23.81
CA ILE A 152 16.98 -4.02 22.39
C ILE A 152 15.59 -4.38 21.83
N LEU A 153 15.02 -5.51 22.24
CA LEU A 153 13.69 -5.93 21.81
C LEU A 153 12.59 -5.12 22.50
N GLN A 154 12.77 -4.80 23.79
CA GLN A 154 11.83 -3.91 24.49
C GLN A 154 11.73 -2.54 23.79
N LYS A 155 12.87 -1.99 23.37
CA LYS A 155 12.95 -0.75 22.60
C LYS A 155 12.30 -0.90 21.22
N ASP A 156 12.64 -1.95 20.47
CA ASP A 156 12.04 -2.25 19.15
C ASP A 156 10.50 -2.33 19.22
N ILE A 157 9.94 -2.88 20.31
CA ILE A 157 8.49 -2.98 20.54
C ILE A 157 7.90 -1.61 20.93
N ALA A 158 8.53 -0.88 21.85
CA ALA A 158 8.02 0.39 22.37
C ALA A 158 8.05 1.52 21.34
N GLU A 159 9.10 1.57 20.51
CA GLU A 159 9.32 2.59 19.49
C GLU A 159 8.69 2.24 18.13
N TRP A 160 8.03 1.08 18.02
CA TRP A 160 7.34 0.71 16.80
C TRP A 160 6.22 1.73 16.50
N SER A 161 6.52 2.65 15.57
CA SER A 161 5.59 3.60 15.02
C SER A 161 5.26 3.21 13.57
N ASP A 162 3.97 3.17 13.26
CA ASP A 162 3.48 3.05 11.88
C ASP A 162 3.61 4.37 11.08
N ASP A 163 4.34 5.37 11.58
CA ASP A 163 4.43 6.71 10.99
C ASP A 163 4.93 6.67 9.52
N VAL A 164 3.98 6.81 8.61
CA VAL A 164 4.06 7.83 7.56
C VAL A 164 3.01 8.85 7.99
N ARG A 165 3.47 9.96 8.54
CA ARG A 165 2.64 11.16 8.76
C ARG A 165 2.30 11.78 7.42
#